data_AF-Q28V62-F1
#
_entry.id   AF-Q28V62-F1
#
_cell.length_a   1.000
_cell.length_b   1.000
_cell.length_c   1.000
_cell.angle_alpha   90.00
_cell.angle_beta   90.00
_cell.angle_gamma   90.00
#
_symmetry.space_group_name_H-M   'P 1'
#
loop_
_entity.id
_entity.type
_entity.pdbx_description
1 polymer ?
#
loop_
_entity_poly.entity_id
_entity_poly.type
_entity_poly.pdbx_seq_one_letter_code
_entity_poly.pdbx_strand_id
1 'polypeptide(L)'
;MRIIYLALIVAGIYYPWRHFYAWFEENGWDLGPMIDAWYVNEATTALTWDLTIAAIALMVWVAYEVVTKRAWLWLLVVPVTFGIGVSAGLPLALLLLTIQRGGGRAAG
;
A
#
# COMPACT_ATOMS: atom_id res chain seq x y z
N MET A 1 13.41 13.59 -2.22
CA MET A 1 12.29 12.82 -1.63
C MET A 1 11.42 12.12 -2.67
N ARG A 2 10.91 12.81 -3.71
CA ARG A 2 10.06 12.18 -4.75
C ARG A 2 10.66 10.92 -5.39
N ILE A 3 11.94 10.97 -5.77
CA ILE A 3 12.65 9.83 -6.38
C ILE A 3 12.74 8.63 -5.41
N ILE A 4 12.97 8.89 -4.12
CA ILE A 4 13.02 7.84 -3.09
C ILE A 4 11.66 7.15 -2.98
N TYR A 5 10.57 7.91 -2.94
CA TYR A 5 9.23 7.32 -2.89
C TYR A 5 8.87 6.54 -4.16
N LEU A 6 9.30 7.01 -5.34
CA LEU A 6 9.15 6.25 -6.58
C LEU A 6 9.92 4.92 -6.53
N ALA A 7 11.17 4.93 -6.06
CA ALA A 7 11.94 3.71 -5.88
C ALA A 7 11.28 2.75 -4.87
N LEU A 8 10.73 3.29 -3.78
CA LEU A 8 9.99 2.50 -2.79
C LEU A 8 8.67 1.94 -3.32
N ILE A 9 7.97 2.63 -4.22
CA ILE A 9 6.80 2.07 -4.91
C ILE A 9 7.23 0.85 -5.73
N VAL A 10 8.29 0.98 -6.54
CA VAL A 10 8.80 -0.12 -7.36
C VAL A 10 9.23 -1.30 -6.51
N ALA A 11 9.97 -1.06 -5.43
CA ALA A 11 10.38 -2.10 -4.48
C ALA A 11 9.15 -2.74 -3.81
N GLY A 12 8.19 -1.93 -3.36
CA GLY A 12 6.97 -2.35 -2.70
C GLY A 12 6.02 -3.16 -3.58
N ILE A 13 6.13 -3.01 -4.91
CA ILE A 13 5.47 -3.90 -5.89
C ILE A 13 6.31 -5.17 -6.03
N TYR A 14 7.61 -5.03 -6.31
CA TYR A 14 8.47 -6.14 -6.71
C TYR A 14 8.60 -7.22 -5.63
N TYR A 15 8.89 -6.84 -4.38
CA TYR A 15 9.18 -7.81 -3.32
C TYR A 15 7.98 -8.65 -2.88
N PRO A 16 6.78 -8.11 -2.65
CA PRO A 16 5.62 -8.94 -2.31
C PRO A 16 5.19 -9.81 -3.49
N TRP A 17 5.15 -9.25 -4.71
CA TRP A 17 4.67 -9.99 -5.88
C TRP A 17 5.55 -11.18 -6.27
N ARG A 18 6.88 -11.12 -6.08
CA ARG A 18 7.72 -12.32 -6.28
C ARG A 18 7.35 -13.47 -5.34
N HIS A 19 6.98 -13.17 -4.09
CA HIS A 19 6.59 -14.18 -3.12
C HIS A 19 5.17 -14.69 -3.38
N PHE A 20 4.23 -13.79 -3.71
CA PHE A 20 2.88 -14.20 -4.11
C PHE A 20 2.90 -15.06 -5.38
N TYR A 21 3.67 -14.68 -6.40
CA TYR A 21 3.76 -15.44 -7.63
C TYR A 21 4.31 -16.85 -7.40
N ALA A 22 5.43 -16.98 -6.69
CA ALA A 22 5.99 -18.29 -6.34
C ALA A 22 5.00 -19.14 -5.54
N TRP A 23 4.30 -18.52 -4.58
CA TRP A 23 3.29 -19.24 -3.79
C TRP A 23 2.08 -19.69 -4.64
N PHE A 24 1.57 -18.85 -5.54
CA PHE A 24 0.47 -19.19 -6.44
C PHE A 24 0.85 -20.26 -7.48
N GLU A 25 2.11 -20.29 -7.92
CA GLU A 25 2.63 -21.33 -8.81
C GLU A 25 2.61 -22.71 -8.12
N GLU A 26 2.91 -22.76 -6.82
CA GLU A 26 2.94 -23.98 -6.02
C GLU A 26 1.56 -24.42 -5.49
N ASN A 27 0.69 -23.47 -5.13
CA ASN A 27 -0.56 -23.74 -4.41
C ASN A 27 -1.83 -23.49 -5.26
N GLY A 28 -1.65 -23.03 -6.50
CA GLY A 28 -2.75 -22.62 -7.38
C GLY A 28 -3.25 -21.20 -7.10
N TRP A 29 -3.96 -20.60 -8.07
CA TRP A 29 -4.50 -19.24 -7.99
C TRP A 29 -5.79 -19.17 -7.15
N ASP A 30 -5.69 -19.57 -5.89
CA ASP A 30 -6.77 -19.48 -4.90
C ASP A 30 -6.33 -18.62 -3.70
N LEU A 31 -7.19 -17.66 -3.32
CA LEU A 31 -6.95 -16.78 -2.20
C LEU A 31 -7.20 -17.47 -0.85
N GLY A 32 -8.05 -18.51 -0.79
CA GLY A 32 -8.37 -19.22 0.44
C GLY A 32 -7.13 -19.80 1.13
N PRO A 33 -6.37 -20.69 0.47
CA PRO A 33 -5.17 -21.29 1.07
C PRO A 33 -4.07 -20.25 1.33
N MET A 34 -4.08 -19.10 0.62
CA MET A 34 -3.13 -18.02 0.88
C MET A 34 -3.42 -17.33 2.21
N ILE A 35 -4.71 -17.11 2.52
CA ILE A 35 -5.13 -16.58 3.81
C ILE A 35 -4.76 -17.58 4.91
N ASP A 36 -4.99 -18.88 4.72
CA ASP A 36 -4.58 -19.90 5.69
C ASP A 36 -3.06 -19.85 5.96
N ALA A 37 -2.25 -19.65 4.92
CA ALA A 37 -0.80 -19.51 5.04
C ALA A 37 -0.38 -18.26 5.83
N TRP A 38 -1.15 -17.17 5.79
CA TRP A 38 -0.90 -15.98 6.60
C TRP A 38 -1.13 -16.24 8.10
N TYR A 39 -2.03 -17.16 8.45
CA TYR A 39 -2.38 -17.50 9.83
C TYR A 39 -1.79 -18.84 10.31
N VAL A 40 -0.84 -19.41 9.58
CA VAL A 40 -0.25 -20.73 9.91
C VAL A 40 0.58 -20.73 11.20
N ASN A 41 1.12 -19.57 11.61
CA ASN A 41 1.83 -19.41 12.87
C ASN A 41 1.73 -17.99 13.43
N GLU A 42 2.15 -17.80 14.68
CA GLU A 42 2.10 -16.52 15.39
C GLU A 42 2.92 -15.41 14.71
N ALA A 43 4.05 -15.74 14.08
CA ALA A 43 4.90 -14.74 13.43
C ALA A 43 4.27 -14.18 12.15
N THR A 44 3.72 -15.04 11.29
CA THR A 44 3.00 -14.61 10.07
C THR A 44 1.69 -13.92 10.43
N THR A 45 1.02 -14.37 11.48
CA THR A 45 -0.19 -13.73 12.02
C THR A 45 0.10 -12.32 12.50
N ALA A 46 1.19 -12.11 13.26
CA ALA A 46 1.62 -10.80 13.72
C ALA A 46 1.93 -9.85 12.55
N LEU A 47 2.64 -10.31 11.52
CA LEU A 47 2.91 -9.52 10.31
C LEU A 47 1.62 -9.17 9.56
N THR A 48 0.67 -10.10 9.49
CA THR A 48 -0.64 -9.86 8.86
C THR A 48 -1.41 -8.76 9.58
N TRP A 49 -1.39 -8.77 10.92
CA TRP A 49 -1.99 -7.70 11.72
C TRP A 49 -1.28 -6.36 11.54
N ASP A 50 0.05 -6.34 11.48
CA ASP A 50 0.83 -5.12 11.24
C ASP A 50 0.41 -4.46 9.90
N LEU A 51 0.37 -5.26 8.82
CA LEU A 51 -0.06 -4.79 7.51
C LEU A 51 -1.54 -4.36 7.50
N THR A 52 -2.41 -5.09 8.21
CA THR A 52 -3.84 -4.77 8.30
C THR A 52 -4.06 -3.42 8.98
N ILE A 53 -3.41 -3.18 10.12
CA ILE A 53 -3.52 -1.91 10.85
C ILE A 53 -2.94 -0.77 10.02
N ALA A 54 -1.80 -0.99 9.35
CA ALA A 54 -1.20 -0.01 8.45
C ALA A 54 -2.13 0.33 7.26
N ALA A 55 -2.80 -0.65 6.67
CA ALA A 55 -3.79 -0.44 5.62
C ALA A 55 -4.96 0.41 6.13
N ILE A 56 -5.52 0.08 7.30
CA ILE A 56 -6.63 0.83 7.90
C ILE A 56 -6.23 2.29 8.16
N ALA A 57 -5.08 2.51 8.78
CA ALA A 57 -4.56 3.85 9.03
C ALA A 57 -4.42 4.66 7.74
N LEU A 58 -3.91 4.03 6.67
CA LEU A 58 -3.77 4.63 5.36
C LEU A 58 -5.13 4.96 4.72
N MET A 59 -6.12 4.07 4.85
CA MET A 59 -7.47 4.31 4.32
C MET A 59 -8.18 5.45 5.05
N VAL A 60 -8.02 5.55 6.38
CA VAL A 60 -8.54 6.69 7.17
C VAL A 60 -7.94 8.00 6.68
N TRP A 61 -6.63 8.03 6.42
CA TRP A 61 -5.96 9.21 5.86
C TRP A 61 -6.48 9.57 4.46
N VAL A 62 -6.61 8.59 3.56
CA VAL A 62 -7.16 8.79 2.21
C VAL A 62 -8.57 9.36 2.28
N ALA A 63 -9.43 8.79 3.14
CA ALA A 63 -10.80 9.28 3.33
C ALA A 63 -10.81 10.73 3.83
N TYR A 64 -9.98 11.06 4.82
CA TYR A 64 -9.84 12.42 5.34
C TYR A 64 -9.45 13.41 4.23
N GLU A 65 -8.43 13.10 3.43
CA GLU A 65 -7.95 13.96 2.35
C GLU A 65 -8.97 14.16 1.22
N VAL A 66 -9.67 13.10 0.84
CA VAL A 66 -10.71 13.15 -0.20
C VAL A 66 -11.90 13.99 0.28
N VAL A 67 -12.36 13.79 1.51
CA VAL A 67 -13.54 14.49 2.05
C VAL A 67 -13.24 15.96 2.36
N THR A 68 -12.12 16.26 3.03
CA THR A 68 -11.84 17.62 3.52
C THR A 68 -11.22 18.52 2.47
N LYS A 69 -10.33 17.99 1.61
CA LYS A 69 -9.57 18.79 0.63
C LYS A 69 -10.02 18.56 -0.81
N ARG A 70 -11.03 17.71 -1.04
CA ARG A 70 -11.48 17.28 -2.38
C ARG A 70 -10.32 16.78 -3.24
N ALA A 71 -9.32 16.19 -2.61
CA ALA A 71 -8.10 15.76 -3.27
C ALA A 71 -8.29 14.34 -3.86
N TRP A 72 -9.09 14.26 -4.93
CA TRP A 72 -9.51 13.01 -5.57
C TRP A 72 -8.35 12.11 -6.01
N LEU A 73 -7.16 12.65 -6.26
CA LEU A 73 -5.95 11.88 -6.58
C LEU A 73 -5.57 10.88 -5.48
N TRP A 74 -5.93 11.13 -4.22
CA TRP A 74 -5.70 10.17 -3.13
C TRP A 74 -6.47 8.86 -3.29
N LEU A 75 -7.55 8.83 -4.10
CA LEU A 75 -8.27 7.59 -4.39
C LEU A 75 -7.39 6.55 -5.10
N LEU A 76 -6.31 6.96 -5.78
CA LEU A 76 -5.35 6.03 -6.39
C LEU A 76 -4.62 5.16 -5.36
N VAL A 77 -4.53 5.59 -4.10
CA VAL A 77 -3.90 4.82 -3.03
C VAL A 77 -4.71 3.56 -2.70
N VAL A 78 -6.03 3.59 -2.87
CA VAL A 78 -6.93 2.46 -2.57
C VAL A 78 -6.62 1.23 -3.43
N PRO A 79 -6.70 1.29 -4.79
CA PRO A 79 -6.41 0.13 -5.63
C PRO A 79 -4.95 -0.31 -5.53
N VAL A 80 -4.01 0.59 -5.27
CA VAL A 80 -2.60 0.22 -5.07
C VAL A 80 -2.42 -0.54 -3.74
N THR A 81 -3.10 -0.13 -2.67
CA THR A 81 -2.98 -0.80 -1.37
C THR A 81 -3.59 -2.19 -1.37
N PHE A 82 -4.78 -2.37 -1.96
CA PHE A 82 -5.46 -3.66 -1.96
C PHE A 82 -5.09 -4.56 -3.14
N GLY A 83 -4.68 -3.98 -4.27
CA GLY A 83 -4.27 -4.74 -5.45
C GLY A 83 -2.79 -5.12 -5.47
N ILE A 84 -1.93 -4.38 -4.75
CA ILE A 84 -0.49 -4.65 -4.71
C ILE A 84 -0.02 -4.89 -3.28
N GLY A 85 -0.40 -4.01 -2.37
CA GLY A 85 -0.04 -4.09 -0.96
C GLY A 85 0.24 -2.72 -0.35
N VAL A 86 0.18 -2.66 0.98
CA VAL A 86 0.50 -1.45 1.76
C VAL A 86 1.94 -0.97 1.50
N SER A 87 2.84 -1.91 1.19
CA SER A 87 4.23 -1.65 0.80
C SER A 87 4.37 -0.72 -0.41
N ALA A 88 3.41 -0.69 -1.33
CA ALA A 88 3.37 0.23 -2.45
C ALA A 88 2.42 1.42 -2.19
N GLY A 89 1.30 1.17 -1.51
CA GLY A 89 0.30 2.19 -1.18
C GLY A 89 0.84 3.31 -0.30
N LEU A 90 1.62 2.98 0.73
CA LEU A 90 2.20 3.96 1.65
C LEU A 90 3.24 4.87 0.96
N PRO A 91 4.22 4.36 0.20
CA PRO A 91 5.10 5.22 -0.61
C PRO A 91 4.36 6.13 -1.59
N LEU A 92 3.28 5.63 -2.23
CA LEU A 92 2.44 6.46 -3.10
C LEU A 92 1.78 7.59 -2.33
N ALA A 93 1.22 7.31 -1.15
CA ALA A 93 0.66 8.33 -0.27
C ALA A 93 1.70 9.40 0.13
N LEU A 94 2.92 9.00 0.49
CA LEU A 94 4.01 9.92 0.81
C LEU A 94 4.44 10.77 -0.40
N LEU A 95 4.41 10.20 -1.61
CA LEU A 95 4.66 10.93 -2.85
C LEU A 95 3.58 12.00 -3.10
N LEU A 96 2.29 11.64 -2.95
CA LEU A 96 1.18 12.57 -3.10
C LEU A 96 1.27 13.73 -2.10
N LEU A 97 1.58 13.42 -0.83
CA LEU A 97 1.81 14.43 0.20
C LEU A 97 2.97 15.38 -0.16
N THR A 98 4.05 14.85 -0.74
CA THR A 98 5.19 15.65 -1.17
C THR A 98 4.82 16.58 -2.32
N ILE A 99 4.01 16.12 -3.27
CA ILE A 99 3.54 16.93 -4.41
C ILE A 99 2.62 18.06 -3.92
N GLN A 100 1.68 17.76 -3.03
CA GLN A 100 0.76 18.76 -2.46
C GLN A 100 1.50 19.87 -1.71
N ARG A 101 2.50 19.51 -0.90
CA ARG A 101 3.36 20.49 -0.20
C ARG A 101 4.21 21.33 -1.15
N GLY A 102 4.61 20.77 -2.29
CA GLY A 102 5.34 21.50 -3.33
C GLY A 102 4.45 22.49 -4.08
N GLY A 103 3.19 22.12 -4.38
CA GLY A 103 2.23 22.98 -5.06
C GLY A 103 1.82 24.21 -4.24
N GLY A 104 1.69 24.09 -2.92
CA GLY A 104 1.35 25.20 -2.04
C GLY A 104 2.44 26.28 -1.92
N ARG A 105 3.70 25.96 -2.28
CA ARG A 105 4.82 26.92 -2.28
C ARG A 105 4.97 27.72 -3.58
N ALA A 106 4.31 27.31 -4.66
CA ALA A 106 4.40 28.00 -5.96
C ALA A 106 3.29 29.05 -6.17
N ALA A 107 2.36 29.17 -5.22
CA ALA A 107 1.20 30.06 -5.29
C ALA A 107 1.19 31.16 -4.22
N GLY A 108 2.33 31.44 -3.58
CA GLY A 108 2.51 32.46 -2.55
C GLY A 108 3.61 33.44 -2.90
#